data_AF-A0A961Z045-F1
#
_entry.id   AF-A0A961Z045-F1
#
_cell.length_a   1.000
_cell.length_b   1.000
_cell.length_c   1.000
_cell.angle_alpha   90.00
_cell.angle_beta   90.00
_cell.angle_gamma   90.00
#
_symmetry.space_group_name_H-M   'P 1'
#
loop_
_entity.id
_entity.type
_entity.pdbx_description
1 polymer ?
#
loop_
_entity_poly.entity_id
_entity_poly.type
_entity_poly.pdbx_seq_one_letter_code
_entity_poly.pdbx_strand_id
1 'polypeptide(L)'
;MSHAFDLTDLPKAAPETLALALGILIEDGRALILMRGATSEDRARLEERFWHRFTGSTQDGVVALLRLWSLVDVFQARRMRALLLDRGYALLADAIRVAAEQRINVTWGFNPQRMLVALRKRRPNLRVVGGSPRERDVHYPIAA
;
A
#
# COMPACT_ATOMS: atom_id res chain seq x y z
N MET A 1 -26.02 -20.81 -5.63
CA MET A 1 -25.27 -21.51 -4.57
C MET A 1 -24.32 -20.50 -3.95
N SER A 2 -24.53 -20.15 -2.68
CA SER A 2 -23.65 -19.20 -1.98
C SER A 2 -22.39 -19.96 -1.56
N HIS A 3 -21.29 -19.78 -2.29
CA HIS A 3 -19.98 -20.14 -1.76
C HIS A 3 -19.68 -19.13 -0.65
N ALA A 4 -19.85 -19.55 0.60
CA ALA A 4 -19.49 -18.74 1.75
C ALA A 4 -18.00 -18.38 1.65
N PHE A 5 -17.70 -17.08 1.71
CA PHE A 5 -16.33 -16.58 1.70
C PHE A 5 -15.63 -17.10 2.95
N ASP A 6 -14.52 -17.84 2.79
CA ASP A 6 -13.68 -18.20 3.94
C ASP A 6 -12.90 -16.96 4.38
N LEU A 7 -13.42 -16.28 5.40
CA LEU A 7 -12.80 -15.10 6.00
C LEU A 7 -11.56 -15.46 6.84
N THR A 8 -11.34 -16.75 7.13
CA THR A 8 -10.21 -17.20 7.94
C THR A 8 -8.93 -17.41 7.14
N ASP A 9 -9.04 -17.69 5.83
CA ASP A 9 -7.94 -17.74 4.87
C ASP A 9 -8.28 -16.97 3.59
N LEU A 10 -8.14 -15.65 3.66
CA LEU A 10 -8.47 -14.77 2.55
C LEU A 10 -7.54 -15.06 1.35
N PRO A 11 -8.08 -15.33 0.14
CA PRO A 11 -7.28 -15.56 -1.05
C PRO A 11 -6.32 -14.42 -1.35
N LYS A 12 -5.21 -14.71 -2.04
CA LYS A 12 -4.29 -13.69 -2.56
C LYS A 12 -5.05 -12.77 -3.52
N ALA A 13 -4.68 -11.49 -3.56
CA ALA A 13 -5.21 -10.55 -4.54
C ALA A 13 -4.21 -10.36 -5.69
N ALA A 14 -4.73 -10.01 -6.86
CA ALA A 14 -3.90 -9.40 -7.90
C ALA A 14 -3.37 -8.05 -7.40
N PRO A 15 -2.05 -7.79 -7.46
CA PRO A 15 -1.46 -6.51 -7.06
C PRO A 15 -2.12 -5.31 -7.75
N GLU A 16 -2.55 -5.46 -8.99
CA GLU A 16 -3.19 -4.43 -9.81
C GLU A 16 -4.55 -4.03 -9.24
N THR A 17 -5.35 -4.99 -8.77
CA THR A 17 -6.65 -4.72 -8.15
C THR A 17 -6.48 -4.00 -6.81
N LEU A 18 -5.49 -4.40 -6.01
CA LEU A 18 -5.19 -3.72 -4.76
C LEU A 18 -4.61 -2.31 -5.00
N ALA A 19 -3.80 -2.15 -6.04
CA ALA A 19 -3.27 -0.85 -6.48
C ALA A 19 -4.38 0.08 -6.97
N LEU A 20 -5.40 -0.41 -7.68
CA LEU A 20 -6.59 0.37 -8.04
C LEU A 20 -7.28 0.93 -6.80
N ALA A 21 -7.52 0.09 -5.80
CA ALA A 21 -8.20 0.48 -4.57
C ALA A 21 -7.39 1.54 -3.78
N LEU A 22 -6.07 1.37 -3.68
CA LEU A 22 -5.19 2.38 -3.09
C LEU A 22 -5.11 3.67 -3.93
N GLY A 23 -5.09 3.55 -5.26
CA GLY A 23 -5.06 4.67 -6.20
C GLY A 23 -6.27 5.58 -6.02
N ILE A 24 -7.47 5.01 -5.86
CA ILE A 24 -8.70 5.76 -5.55
C ILE A 24 -8.52 6.60 -4.27
N LEU A 25 -7.97 6.01 -3.22
CA LEU A 25 -7.73 6.69 -1.94
C LEU A 25 -6.75 7.86 -2.05
N ILE A 26 -5.71 7.72 -2.90
CA ILE A 26 -4.72 8.77 -3.17
C ILE A 26 -5.34 9.87 -4.04
N GLU A 27 -6.03 9.52 -5.13
CA GLU A 27 -6.71 10.46 -6.03
C GLU A 27 -7.75 11.32 -5.30
N ASP A 28 -8.40 10.76 -4.29
CA ASP A 28 -9.36 11.47 -3.43
C ASP A 28 -8.70 12.41 -2.41
N GLY A 29 -7.37 12.50 -2.36
CA GLY A 29 -6.65 13.27 -1.35
C GLY A 29 -6.78 12.69 0.06
N ARG A 30 -7.16 11.42 0.20
CA ARG A 30 -7.47 10.76 1.47
C ARG A 30 -6.36 9.83 1.97
N ALA A 31 -5.15 9.98 1.46
CA ALA A 31 -3.97 9.22 1.90
C ALA A 31 -3.75 9.22 3.44
N LEU A 32 -4.18 10.28 4.13
CA LEU A 32 -4.10 10.36 5.60
C LEU A 32 -4.91 9.26 6.32
N ILE A 33 -5.87 8.60 5.67
CA ILE A 33 -6.56 7.42 6.19
C ILE A 33 -5.56 6.34 6.62
N LEU A 34 -4.47 6.15 5.88
CA LEU A 34 -3.42 5.19 6.24
C LEU A 34 -2.81 5.47 7.61
N MET A 35 -2.84 6.72 8.09
CA MET A 35 -2.26 7.14 9.37
C MET A 35 -3.29 7.24 10.48
N ARG A 36 -4.53 7.67 10.18
CA ARG A 36 -5.57 7.94 11.19
C ARG A 36 -6.61 6.83 11.35
N GLY A 37 -6.66 5.89 10.40
CA GLY A 37 -7.71 4.88 10.28
C GLY A 37 -8.83 5.33 9.34
N ALA A 38 -9.62 4.37 8.87
CA ALA A 38 -10.78 4.61 8.02
C ALA A 38 -12.06 4.65 8.86
N THR A 39 -12.88 5.68 8.66
CA THR A 39 -14.26 5.72 9.16
C THR A 39 -15.19 4.88 8.28
N SER A 40 -16.41 4.61 8.73
CA SER A 40 -17.43 3.93 7.91
C SER A 40 -17.77 4.73 6.64
N GLU A 41 -17.78 6.06 6.72
CA GLU A 41 -17.98 6.94 5.57
C GLU A 41 -16.83 6.86 4.57
N ASP A 42 -15.58 6.86 5.06
CA ASP A 42 -14.40 6.65 4.22
C ASP A 42 -14.49 5.32 3.44
N ARG A 43 -14.96 4.25 4.12
CA ARG A 43 -15.13 2.93 3.52
C ARG A 43 -16.20 2.95 2.44
N ALA A 44 -17.40 3.41 2.76
CA ALA A 44 -18.52 3.45 1.83
C ALA A 44 -18.18 4.23 0.54
N ARG A 45 -17.55 5.40 0.69
CA ARG A 45 -17.16 6.24 -0.45
C ARG A 45 -16.11 5.58 -1.34
N LEU A 46 -15.10 4.93 -0.75
CA LEU A 46 -14.08 4.24 -1.53
C LEU A 46 -14.68 3.03 -2.25
N GLU A 47 -15.54 2.26 -1.57
CA GLU A 47 -16.18 1.07 -2.12
C GLU A 47 -17.07 1.44 -3.31
N GLU A 48 -17.89 2.48 -3.21
CA GLU A 48 -18.69 3.00 -4.33
C GLU A 48 -17.81 3.31 -5.56
N ARG A 49 -16.75 4.10 -5.39
CA ARG A 49 -15.85 4.45 -6.49
C ARG A 49 -15.08 3.25 -7.04
N PHE A 50 -14.71 2.31 -6.17
CA PHE A 50 -14.04 1.09 -6.57
C PHE A 50 -14.95 0.25 -7.48
N TRP A 51 -16.20 0.02 -7.09
CA TRP A 51 -17.15 -0.75 -7.89
C TRP A 51 -17.53 -0.09 -9.20
N HIS A 52 -17.49 1.24 -9.28
CA HIS A 52 -17.67 1.95 -10.56
C HIS A 52 -16.52 1.76 -11.56
N ARG A 53 -15.30 1.49 -11.08
CA ARG A 53 -14.09 1.41 -11.91
C ARG A 53 -13.62 -0.03 -12.14
N PHE A 54 -13.94 -0.93 -11.23
CA PHE A 54 -13.47 -2.29 -11.23
C PHE A 54 -14.32 -3.16 -12.17
N THR A 55 -13.65 -3.88 -13.07
CA THR A 55 -14.29 -4.70 -14.12
C THR A 55 -14.11 -6.21 -13.93
N GLY A 56 -13.49 -6.65 -12.83
CA GLY A 56 -13.24 -8.06 -12.54
C GLY A 56 -14.40 -8.75 -11.80
N SER A 57 -14.14 -9.95 -11.28
CA SER A 57 -15.16 -10.71 -10.55
C SER A 57 -15.47 -10.05 -9.19
N THR A 58 -16.72 -10.09 -8.75
CA THR A 58 -17.11 -9.57 -7.42
C THR A 58 -16.26 -10.17 -6.30
N GLN A 59 -15.90 -11.44 -6.42
CA GLN A 59 -15.03 -12.11 -5.45
C GLN A 59 -13.66 -11.43 -5.37
N ASP A 60 -13.00 -11.19 -6.50
CA ASP A 60 -11.68 -10.55 -6.53
C ASP A 60 -11.74 -9.11 -6.00
N GLY A 61 -12.82 -8.39 -6.31
CA GLY A 61 -13.07 -7.05 -5.79
C GLY A 61 -13.21 -7.03 -4.28
N VAL A 62 -14.00 -7.94 -3.71
CA VAL A 62 -14.17 -8.10 -2.25
C VAL A 62 -12.83 -8.46 -1.59
N VAL A 63 -12.06 -9.40 -2.16
CA VAL A 63 -10.72 -9.75 -1.64
C VAL A 63 -9.83 -8.50 -1.57
N ALA A 64 -9.80 -7.70 -2.64
CA ALA A 64 -8.96 -6.52 -2.71
C ALA A 64 -9.37 -5.46 -1.68
N LEU A 65 -10.67 -5.20 -1.52
CA LEU A 65 -11.18 -4.25 -0.53
C LEU A 65 -10.86 -4.69 0.90
N LEU A 66 -11.08 -5.96 1.24
CA LEU A 66 -10.74 -6.50 2.57
C LEU A 66 -9.25 -6.42 2.87
N ARG A 67 -8.39 -6.69 1.88
CA ARG A 67 -6.94 -6.52 1.99
C ARG A 67 -6.56 -5.05 2.15
N LEU A 68 -7.19 -4.13 1.42
CA LEU A 68 -6.93 -2.70 1.56
C LEU A 68 -7.28 -2.23 2.97
N TRP A 69 -8.44 -2.60 3.50
CA TRP A 69 -8.83 -2.20 4.85
C TRP A 69 -7.93 -2.80 5.93
N SER A 70 -7.58 -4.08 5.79
CA SER A 70 -6.57 -4.72 6.65
C SER A 70 -5.22 -4.02 6.57
N LEU A 71 -4.85 -3.48 5.40
CA LEU A 71 -3.62 -2.72 5.20
C LEU A 71 -3.70 -1.35 5.87
N VAL A 72 -4.84 -0.65 5.78
CA VAL A 72 -5.07 0.60 6.54
C VAL A 72 -4.92 0.34 8.04
N ASP A 73 -5.49 -0.76 8.54
CA ASP A 73 -5.44 -1.13 9.95
C ASP A 73 -4.01 -1.47 10.41
N VAL A 74 -3.22 -2.21 9.60
CA VAL A 74 -1.84 -2.54 9.97
C VAL A 74 -0.94 -1.29 10.01
N PHE A 75 -1.22 -0.30 9.17
CA PHE A 75 -0.51 0.98 9.23
C PHE A 75 -0.84 1.78 10.49
N GLN A 76 -1.87 1.44 11.26
CA GLN A 76 -2.12 2.09 12.56
C GLN A 76 -1.08 1.70 13.63
N ALA A 77 -0.35 0.61 13.45
CA ALA A 77 0.69 0.18 14.38
C ALA A 77 1.86 1.18 14.41
N ARG A 78 2.35 1.54 15.61
CA ARG A 78 3.41 2.55 15.82
C ARG A 78 4.62 2.41 14.89
N ARG A 79 5.15 1.18 14.75
CA ARG A 79 6.33 0.91 13.91
C ARG A 79 6.02 0.99 12.41
N MET A 80 4.79 0.67 12.01
CA MET A 80 4.35 0.79 10.62
C MET A 80 4.12 2.25 10.23
N ARG A 81 3.48 3.05 11.11
CA ARG A 81 3.38 4.51 10.95
C ARG A 81 4.75 5.16 10.81
N ALA A 82 5.68 4.81 11.69
CA ALA A 82 7.05 5.34 11.64
C ALA A 82 7.73 5.00 10.31
N LEU A 83 7.56 3.78 9.80
CA LEU A 83 8.11 3.38 8.50
C LEU A 83 7.47 4.15 7.33
N LEU A 84 6.16 4.39 7.40
CA LEU A 84 5.44 5.16 6.38
C LEU A 84 5.88 6.63 6.37
N LEU A 85 6.11 7.23 7.55
CA LEU A 85 6.63 8.60 7.65
C LEU A 85 8.08 8.70 7.15
N ASP A 86 8.91 7.68 7.41
CA ASP A 86 10.30 7.62 6.99
C ASP A 86 10.45 7.48 5.46
N ARG A 87 9.65 6.61 4.83
CA ARG A 87 9.77 6.28 3.40
C ARG A 87 8.75 6.97 2.49
N GLY A 88 7.74 7.60 3.07
CA GLY A 88 6.64 8.24 2.36
C GLY A 88 5.89 7.28 1.42
N TYR A 89 5.32 7.85 0.35
CA TYR A 89 4.52 7.12 -0.64
C TYR A 89 5.29 6.01 -1.38
N ALA A 90 6.62 6.08 -1.44
CA ALA A 90 7.43 5.03 -2.07
C ALA A 90 7.26 3.67 -1.38
N LEU A 91 6.92 3.65 -0.08
CA LEU A 91 6.61 2.42 0.64
C LEU A 91 5.35 1.71 0.14
N LEU A 92 4.37 2.46 -0.37
CA LEU A 92 3.05 1.92 -0.64
C LEU A 92 3.07 0.90 -1.78
N ALA A 93 3.90 1.09 -2.81
CA ALA A 93 4.06 0.11 -3.88
C ALA A 93 4.54 -1.25 -3.35
N ASP A 94 5.49 -1.25 -2.41
CA ASP A 94 5.96 -2.49 -1.79
C ASP A 94 4.95 -3.04 -0.78
N ALA A 95 4.22 -2.18 -0.08
CA ALA A 95 3.12 -2.57 0.80
C ALA A 95 2.03 -3.31 0.03
N ILE A 96 1.66 -2.84 -1.16
CA ILE A 96 0.69 -3.49 -2.05
C ILE A 96 1.17 -4.87 -2.46
N ARG A 97 2.42 -5.01 -2.91
CA ARG A 97 2.97 -6.32 -3.32
C ARG A 97 2.99 -7.31 -2.17
N VAL A 98 3.44 -6.88 -0.99
CA VAL A 98 3.44 -7.75 0.20
C VAL A 98 2.02 -8.10 0.62
N ALA A 99 1.12 -7.12 0.62
CA ALA A 99 -0.28 -7.30 0.98
C ALA A 99 -1.06 -8.11 -0.05
N ALA A 100 -0.62 -8.22 -1.30
CA ALA A 100 -1.22 -9.09 -2.31
C ALA A 100 -0.85 -10.57 -2.09
N GLU A 101 0.38 -10.83 -1.65
CA GLU A 101 0.94 -12.19 -1.54
C GLU A 101 0.72 -12.86 -0.17
N GLN A 102 0.64 -12.07 0.91
CA GLN A 102 0.53 -12.62 2.26
C GLN A 102 -0.84 -13.25 2.51
N ARG A 103 -0.88 -14.42 3.18
CA ARG A 103 -2.13 -14.96 3.72
C ARG A 103 -2.62 -14.11 4.88
N ILE A 104 -3.92 -13.84 4.92
CA ILE A 104 -4.55 -13.11 6.02
C ILE A 104 -5.82 -13.80 6.48
N ASN A 105 -6.06 -13.69 7.77
CA ASN A 105 -7.35 -13.94 8.37
C ASN A 105 -8.03 -12.58 8.55
N VAL A 106 -9.22 -12.38 8.01
CA VAL A 106 -9.90 -11.06 7.99
C VAL A 106 -10.22 -10.57 9.40
N THR A 107 -10.46 -11.47 10.35
CA THR A 107 -10.70 -11.10 11.76
C THR A 107 -9.48 -10.46 12.42
N TRP A 108 -8.28 -10.91 12.05
CA TRP A 108 -7.02 -10.44 12.65
C TRP A 108 -6.25 -9.44 11.78
N GLY A 109 -6.55 -9.40 10.48
CA GLY A 109 -5.83 -8.58 9.50
C GLY A 109 -4.38 -9.03 9.29
N PHE A 110 -3.54 -8.10 8.84
CA PHE A 110 -2.10 -8.35 8.71
C PHE A 110 -1.40 -8.26 10.08
N ASN A 111 -0.49 -9.19 10.34
CA ASN A 111 0.41 -9.06 11.49
C ASN A 111 1.43 -7.93 11.25
N PRO A 112 1.47 -6.87 12.08
CA PRO A 112 2.34 -5.71 11.84
C PRO A 112 3.84 -6.04 11.82
N GLN A 113 4.29 -6.98 12.65
CA GLN A 113 5.70 -7.37 12.69
C GLN A 113 6.10 -8.15 11.44
N ARG A 114 5.24 -9.06 10.96
CA ARG A 114 5.48 -9.79 9.70
C ARG A 114 5.50 -8.85 8.50
N MET A 115 4.58 -7.89 8.45
CA MET A 115 4.54 -6.85 7.42
C MET A 115 5.81 -6.00 7.45
N LEU A 116 6.21 -5.51 8.63
CA LEU A 116 7.44 -4.73 8.83
C LEU A 116 8.69 -5.48 8.35
N VAL A 117 8.82 -6.76 8.70
CA VAL A 117 9.95 -7.60 8.26
C VAL A 117 9.94 -7.75 6.73
N ALA A 118 8.78 -8.01 6.13
CA ALA A 118 8.67 -8.15 4.67
C ALA A 118 9.05 -6.84 3.94
N LEU A 119 8.60 -5.69 4.44
CA LEU A 119 8.90 -4.37 3.87
C LEU A 119 10.34 -3.90 4.10
N ARG A 120 11.01 -4.40 5.14
CA ARG A 120 12.45 -4.13 5.33
C ARG A 120 13.33 -4.95 4.40
N LYS A 121 12.90 -6.18 4.05
CA LYS A 121 13.61 -7.02 3.07
C LYS A 121 13.50 -6.47 1.66
N ARG A 122 12.35 -5.86 1.31
CA ARG A 122 12.18 -5.10 0.08
C ARG A 122 12.85 -3.73 0.27
N ARG A 123 14.15 -3.63 -0.05
CA ARG A 123 14.82 -2.32 -0.09
C ARG A 123 14.11 -1.45 -1.13
N PRO A 124 13.86 -0.16 -0.85
CA PRO A 124 13.39 0.73 -1.90
C PRO A 124 14.48 0.74 -2.98
N ASN A 125 14.13 0.32 -4.19
CA ASN A 125 14.93 0.63 -5.37
C ASN A 125 14.77 2.14 -5.62
N LEU A 126 15.44 2.94 -4.79
CA LEU A 126 15.68 4.35 -5.04
C LEU A 126 16.68 4.40 -6.20
N ARG A 127 16.19 4.15 -7.42
CA ARG A 127 16.80 4.77 -8.58
C ARG A 127 16.46 6.25 -8.45
N VAL A 128 17.36 7.00 -7.84
CA VAL A 128 17.41 8.44 -8.00
C VAL A 128 17.59 8.67 -9.50
N VAL A 129 16.49 8.93 -10.21
CA VAL A 129 16.54 9.48 -11.56
C VAL A 129 16.87 10.96 -11.36
N GLY A 130 18.16 11.27 -11.27
CA GLY A 130 18.63 12.63 -11.04
C GLY A 130 20.09 12.67 -10.59
N GLY A 131 21.01 12.69 -11.55
CA GLY A 131 22.43 12.88 -11.29
C GLY A 131 23.31 12.10 -12.25
N SER A 132 23.45 12.58 -13.49
CA SER A 132 24.53 12.18 -14.38
C SER A 132 25.88 12.40 -13.66
N PRO A 133 26.83 11.44 -13.66
CA PRO A 133 28.20 11.69 -13.26
C PRO A 133 28.91 12.42 -14.41
N ARG A 134 28.62 13.70 -14.58
CA ARG A 134 29.46 14.64 -15.32
C ARG A 134 29.57 15.90 -14.47
N GLU A 135 30.77 16.46 -14.40
CA GLU A 135 31.16 17.65 -13.62
C GLU A 135 31.49 17.42 -12.14
N ARG A 136 32.49 16.56 -11.90
CA ARG A 136 33.50 16.86 -10.88
C ARG A 136 34.81 17.20 -11.59
N ASP A 137 34.81 18.33 -12.30
CA ASP A 137 36.00 19.03 -12.78
C ASP A 137 35.64 20.52 -12.87
N VAL A 138 35.40 21.15 -11.72
CA VAL A 138 35.45 22.60 -11.60
C VAL A 138 36.71 22.94 -10.84
N HIS A 139 37.79 23.06 -11.60
CA HIS A 139 39.03 23.67 -11.17
C HIS A 139 38.74 25.17 -11.02
N TYR A 140 38.71 25.70 -9.79
CA TYR A 140 38.77 27.14 -9.58
C TYR A 140 40.24 27.55 -9.64
N PRO A 141 40.67 28.39 -10.60
CA PRO A 141 41.93 29.10 -10.48
C PRO A 141 41.71 30.25 -9.48
N ILE A 142 42.43 30.22 -8.35
CA ILE A 142 42.63 31.46 -7.58
C ILE A 142 43.80 32.17 -8.28
N ALA A 143 43.46 33.24 -8.99
CA ALA A 143 44.41 34.17 -9.56
C ALA A 143 44.70 35.30 -8.56
N ALA A 144 45.98 35.69 -8.54
CA ALA A 144 46.66 36.76 -7.80
C ALA A 144 47.00 36.48 -6.32
#